data_AF-A0A2V2WBY9-F1
#
_entry.id   AF-A0A2V2WBY9-F1
#
_cell.length_a   1.000
_cell.length_b   1.000
_cell.length_c   1.000
_cell.angle_alpha   90.00
_cell.angle_beta   90.00
_cell.angle_gamma   90.00
#
_symmetry.space_group_name_H-M   'P 1'
#
loop_
_entity.id
_entity.type
_entity.pdbx_description
1 polymer ?
#
loop_
_entity_poly.entity_id
_entity_poly.type
_entity_poly.pdbx_seq_one_letter_code
_entity_poly.pdbx_strand_id
1 'polypeptide(L)'
;MPRGGRHAGGADTAPSGIQGRPRNSPDYYLGNCGGDDGGSLLWAALPSVRVDVWIDNIRIAGSKSDATLWEAQVLRNADSCHASMGEGRESGATQYTFLGARFDHTHRAVSLSEKFVRSVCAVPSLNSSTIAEMEVVASRFLYAASILGTRLCDYYFFMAGRRRLSALYRGLCGRHPR
;
A
#
# COMPACT_ATOMS: atom_id res chain seq x y z
N MET A 1 -61.70 -34.71 22.05
CA MET A 1 -60.34 -35.22 22.39
C MET A 1 -59.96 -36.23 21.32
N PRO A 2 -58.73 -36.29 20.77
CA PRO A 2 -57.39 -35.85 21.24
C PRO A 2 -56.93 -34.52 20.58
N ARG A 3 -56.11 -33.62 21.14
CA ARG A 3 -54.75 -33.63 21.75
C ARG A 3 -53.59 -33.84 20.77
N GLY A 4 -52.91 -32.74 20.39
CA GLY A 4 -51.45 -32.72 20.14
C GLY A 4 -50.93 -31.70 19.12
N GLY A 5 -50.20 -30.66 19.59
CA GLY A 5 -49.21 -29.82 18.84
C GLY A 5 -49.81 -28.71 17.96
N ARG A 6 -49.93 -27.43 18.31
CA ARG A 6 -49.00 -26.35 18.76
C ARG A 6 -47.94 -25.88 17.74
N HIS A 7 -48.19 -24.65 17.25
CA HIS A 7 -47.31 -23.58 16.71
C HIS A 7 -46.78 -23.78 15.27
N ALA A 8 -47.19 -23.03 14.23
CA ALA A 8 -47.45 -21.60 13.97
C ALA A 8 -46.21 -20.76 13.60
N GLY A 9 -46.29 -20.14 12.40
CA GLY A 9 -45.45 -19.03 11.91
C GLY A 9 -44.27 -19.48 11.05
N GLY A 10 -44.10 -19.14 9.77
CA GLY A 10 -44.67 -18.07 8.96
C GLY A 10 -43.55 -17.12 8.47
N ALA A 11 -43.51 -16.92 7.15
CA ALA A 11 -42.83 -15.87 6.37
C ALA A 11 -41.34 -16.04 5.97
N ASP A 12 -41.18 -16.48 4.72
CA ASP A 12 -40.39 -15.91 3.60
C ASP A 12 -39.13 -15.08 3.87
N THR A 13 -37.99 -15.56 3.37
CA THR A 13 -37.03 -14.75 2.58
C THR A 13 -36.01 -15.65 1.86
N ALA A 14 -35.91 -15.52 0.54
CA ALA A 14 -34.77 -15.98 -0.29
C ALA A 14 -33.83 -14.78 -0.56
N PRO A 15 -32.63 -14.94 -1.19
CA PRO A 15 -31.73 -16.09 -1.31
C PRO A 15 -30.35 -15.82 -0.67
N SER A 16 -29.63 -16.88 -0.30
CA SER A 16 -28.24 -16.81 0.17
C SER A 16 -27.29 -16.51 -1.02
N GLY A 17 -27.00 -15.22 -1.22
CA GLY A 17 -25.93 -14.74 -2.09
C GLY A 17 -24.63 -14.59 -1.31
N ILE A 18 -23.76 -15.59 -1.39
CA ILE A 18 -22.43 -15.57 -0.78
C ILE A 18 -21.53 -14.66 -1.63
N GLN A 19 -21.55 -13.35 -1.39
CA GLN A 19 -20.61 -12.42 -1.98
C GLN A 19 -19.29 -12.49 -1.21
N GLY A 20 -18.37 -13.32 -1.71
CA GLY A 20 -17.00 -13.43 -1.21
C GLY A 20 -16.30 -12.07 -1.24
N ARG A 21 -15.86 -11.62 -0.06
CA ARG A 21 -14.98 -10.47 0.11
C ARG A 21 -13.70 -10.69 -0.72
N PRO A 22 -13.27 -9.76 -1.60
CA PRO A 22 -12.02 -9.91 -2.31
C PRO A 22 -10.87 -9.87 -1.30
N ARG A 23 -10.10 -10.95 -1.24
CA ARG A 23 -8.99 -11.19 -0.31
C ARG A 23 -7.66 -10.61 -0.82
N ASN A 24 -7.71 -9.50 -1.54
CA ASN A 24 -6.54 -8.85 -2.13
C ASN A 24 -6.44 -7.42 -1.57
N SER A 25 -6.09 -7.31 -0.29
CA SER A 25 -5.62 -6.05 0.29
C SER A 25 -4.09 -6.08 0.24
N PRO A 26 -3.41 -5.07 -0.33
CA PRO A 26 -1.95 -5.01 -0.44
C PRO A 26 -1.29 -4.61 0.89
N ASP A 27 -1.85 -5.06 2.01
CA ASP A 27 -1.39 -4.70 3.37
C ASP A 27 -0.06 -5.38 3.76
N TYR A 28 0.60 -6.07 2.83
CA TYR A 28 1.82 -6.84 3.10
C TYR A 28 3.11 -6.02 3.22
N TYR A 29 3.06 -4.69 3.06
CA TYR A 29 4.24 -3.81 3.12
C TYR A 29 4.16 -2.66 4.12
N LEU A 30 3.00 -2.38 4.73
CA LEU A 30 2.87 -1.38 5.79
C LEU A 30 2.44 -2.08 7.07
N GLY A 31 3.40 -2.32 7.96
CA GLY A 31 3.12 -2.85 9.29
C GLY A 31 2.23 -1.89 10.07
N ASN A 32 1.06 -2.37 10.49
CA ASN A 32 0.30 -1.72 11.56
C ASN A 32 1.12 -1.80 12.85
N CYS A 33 1.53 -0.65 13.38
CA CYS A 33 2.02 -0.54 14.76
C CYS A 33 0.82 -0.64 15.72
N GLY A 34 0.30 -1.86 15.91
CA GLY A 34 -0.68 -2.17 16.95
C GLY A 34 0.05 -2.62 18.21
N GLY A 35 0.42 -1.67 19.06
CA GLY A 35 0.88 -1.92 20.43
C GLY A 35 0.03 -1.10 21.39
N ASP A 36 -0.68 -1.78 22.29
CA ASP A 36 -1.49 -1.20 23.38
C ASP A 36 -0.58 -0.60 24.48
N ASP A 37 0.28 0.34 24.10
CA ASP A 37 1.10 1.08 25.05
C ASP A 37 0.34 2.36 25.39
N GLY A 38 -0.05 2.50 26.67
CA GLY A 38 -0.82 3.62 27.22
C GLY A 38 -0.12 4.98 27.15
N GLY A 39 0.18 5.44 25.95
CA GLY A 39 0.63 6.78 25.61
C GLY A 39 -0.57 7.68 25.32
N SER A 40 -0.46 8.95 25.71
CA SER A 40 -1.46 9.99 25.46
C SER A 40 -1.93 10.00 23.99
N LEU A 41 -3.25 9.97 23.80
CA LEU A 41 -3.96 10.00 22.51
C LEU A 41 -3.66 11.23 21.62
N LEU A 42 -2.82 12.16 22.08
CA LEU A 42 -2.49 13.39 21.36
C LEU A 42 -1.58 13.17 20.15
N TRP A 43 -0.91 12.02 20.06
CA TRP A 43 0.15 11.77 19.06
C TRP A 43 -0.13 10.60 18.10
N ALA A 44 -1.20 9.83 18.32
CA ALA A 44 -1.54 8.68 17.50
C ALA A 44 -2.80 8.96 16.66
N ALA A 45 -2.75 8.59 15.37
CA ALA A 45 -3.88 8.70 14.45
C ALA A 45 -5.14 8.07 15.04
N LEU A 46 -6.30 8.72 14.87
CA LEU A 46 -7.58 8.08 15.20
C LEU A 46 -7.70 6.78 14.39
N PRO A 47 -8.32 5.70 14.93
CA PRO A 47 -8.49 4.44 14.18
C PRO A 47 -9.22 4.59 12.83
N SER A 48 -9.95 5.69 12.63
CA SER A 48 -10.63 6.07 11.39
C SER A 48 -9.73 6.73 10.34
N VAL A 49 -8.48 7.08 10.69
CA VAL A 49 -7.53 7.78 9.83
C VAL A 49 -6.31 6.90 9.59
N ARG A 50 -5.99 6.71 8.32
CA ARG A 50 -4.74 6.10 7.87
C ARG A 50 -3.73 7.20 7.58
N VAL A 51 -2.56 7.12 8.22
CA VAL A 51 -1.42 8.00 7.95
C VAL A 51 -0.30 7.13 7.40
N ASP A 52 0.02 7.30 6.11
CA ASP A 52 1.12 6.62 5.45
C ASP A 52 2.28 7.62 5.30
N VAL A 53 3.46 7.27 5.82
CA VAL A 53 4.68 8.11 5.75
C VAL A 53 5.75 7.40 4.93
N TRP A 54 6.35 8.13 4.01
CA TRP A 54 7.55 7.77 3.26
C TRP A 54 8.52 8.95 3.28
N ILE A 55 9.82 8.72 3.01
CA ILE A 55 10.94 9.67 3.18
C ILE A 55 10.52 11.15 3.06
N ASP A 56 9.98 11.55 1.90
CA ASP A 56 9.52 12.93 1.65
C ASP A 56 8.01 13.05 1.34
N ASN A 57 7.21 12.02 1.61
CA ASN A 57 5.78 12.00 1.25
C ASN A 57 4.93 11.53 2.43
N ILE A 58 3.87 12.28 2.74
CA ILE A 58 2.88 11.90 3.74
C ILE A 58 1.52 11.83 3.05
N ARG A 59 0.75 10.80 3.37
CA ARG A 59 -0.65 10.65 2.96
C ARG A 59 -1.50 10.47 4.20
N ILE A 60 -2.58 11.22 4.28
CA ILE A 60 -3.60 11.14 5.33
C ILE A 60 -4.93 10.80 4.65
N ALA A 61 -5.52 9.66 4.98
CA ALA A 61 -6.78 9.20 4.39
C ALA A 61 -7.77 8.81 5.48
N GLY A 62 -9.00 9.31 5.39
CA GLY A 62 -10.05 9.06 6.39
C GLY A 62 -11.30 9.85 6.05
N SER A 63 -12.17 10.07 7.04
CA SER A 63 -13.27 11.03 6.90
C SER A 63 -12.71 12.43 6.63
N LYS A 64 -13.48 13.30 5.96
CA LYS A 64 -13.03 14.66 5.64
C LYS A 64 -12.64 15.44 6.90
N SER A 65 -13.45 15.36 7.96
CA SER A 65 -13.19 16.03 9.24
C SER A 65 -11.91 15.52 9.89
N ASP A 66 -11.73 14.20 9.94
CA ASP A 66 -10.57 13.62 10.63
C ASP A 66 -9.29 13.86 9.83
N ALA A 67 -9.35 13.74 8.50
CA ALA A 67 -8.21 14.02 7.62
C ALA A 67 -7.76 15.49 7.74
N THR A 68 -8.68 16.44 7.77
CA THR A 68 -8.36 17.86 7.98
C THR A 68 -7.78 18.13 9.36
N LEU A 69 -8.30 17.48 10.41
CA LEU A 69 -7.75 17.59 11.76
C LEU A 69 -6.30 17.10 11.83
N TRP A 70 -6.04 15.93 11.27
CA TRP A 70 -4.71 15.31 11.24
C TRP A 70 -3.74 16.08 10.35
N GLU A 71 -4.21 16.63 9.24
CA GLU A 71 -3.42 17.51 8.39
C GLU A 71 -2.96 18.76 9.16
N ALA A 72 -3.86 19.42 9.90
CA ALA A 72 -3.49 20.54 10.75
C ALA A 72 -2.47 20.16 11.84
N GLN A 73 -2.57 18.95 12.40
CA GLN A 73 -1.58 18.45 13.36
C GLN A 73 -0.21 18.21 12.70
N VAL A 74 -0.19 17.60 11.51
CA VAL A 74 1.05 17.36 10.77
C VAL A 74 1.75 18.66 10.38
N LEU A 75 0.99 19.70 10.01
CA LEU A 75 1.55 21.03 9.75
C LEU A 75 2.17 21.64 11.01
N ARG A 76 1.47 21.62 12.15
CA ARG A 76 2.04 22.11 13.43
C ARG A 76 3.32 21.37 13.80
N ASN A 77 3.35 20.05 13.59
CA ASN A 77 4.52 19.24 13.87
C ASN A 77 5.69 19.62 12.95
N ALA A 78 5.43 19.79 11.65
CA ALA A 78 6.45 20.21 10.69
C ALA A 78 7.02 21.59 11.05
N ASP A 79 6.17 22.56 11.39
CA ASP A 79 6.59 23.89 11.85
C ASP A 79 7.48 23.79 13.11
N SER A 80 7.08 22.96 14.08
CA SER A 80 7.86 22.74 15.31
C SER A 80 9.21 22.07 15.08
N CYS A 81 9.31 21.25 14.03
CA CYS A 81 10.53 20.57 13.62
C CYS A 81 11.34 21.37 12.60
N HIS A 82 10.91 22.58 12.23
CA HIS A 82 11.50 23.38 11.15
C HIS A 82 11.57 22.63 9.80
N ALA A 83 10.61 21.75 9.54
CA ALA A 83 10.48 21.03 8.29
C ALA A 83 9.59 21.81 7.31
N SER A 84 10.04 21.95 6.07
CA SER A 84 9.23 22.57 5.01
C SER A 84 8.27 21.57 4.40
N MET A 85 7.04 22.01 4.14
CA MET A 85 6.09 21.25 3.33
C MET A 85 6.21 21.64 1.86
N GLY A 86 6.18 20.66 0.97
CA GLY A 86 6.19 20.88 -0.48
C GLY A 86 4.95 21.62 -0.97
N GLU A 87 5.11 22.37 -2.07
CA GLU A 87 4.09 23.26 -2.64
C GLU A 87 2.89 22.52 -3.26
N GLY A 88 3.04 21.22 -3.58
CA GLY A 88 2.02 20.36 -4.21
C GLY A 88 1.06 19.68 -3.22
N ARG A 89 0.69 20.35 -2.12
CA ARG A 89 -0.19 19.77 -1.09
C ARG A 89 -1.65 19.68 -1.57
N GLU A 90 -2.20 18.47 -1.61
CA GLU A 90 -3.58 18.19 -2.01
C GLU A 90 -4.47 17.90 -0.78
N SER A 91 -5.09 18.93 -0.21
CA SER A 91 -5.99 18.78 0.95
C SER A 91 -7.41 18.41 0.53
N GLY A 92 -8.02 17.43 1.20
CA GLY A 92 -9.43 17.05 1.02
C GLY A 92 -9.77 16.48 -0.37
N ALA A 93 -8.78 16.07 -1.14
CA ALA A 93 -8.98 15.55 -2.49
C ALA A 93 -9.57 14.14 -2.47
N THR A 94 -10.54 13.89 -3.35
CA THR A 94 -11.07 12.53 -3.58
C THR A 94 -10.19 11.72 -4.53
N GLN A 95 -9.29 12.39 -5.25
CA GLN A 95 -8.31 11.76 -6.12
C GLN A 95 -6.95 12.40 -5.89
N TYR A 96 -5.91 11.58 -5.73
CA TYR A 96 -4.54 12.05 -5.58
C TYR A 96 -3.55 10.97 -6.02
N THR A 97 -2.29 11.36 -6.21
CA THR A 97 -1.20 10.42 -6.46
C THR A 97 -0.29 10.33 -5.24
N PHE A 98 0.03 9.12 -4.81
CA PHE A 98 1.00 8.86 -3.74
C PHE A 98 1.95 7.74 -4.15
N LEU A 99 3.26 8.01 -4.13
CA LEU A 99 4.34 7.09 -4.53
C LEU A 99 4.20 6.46 -5.93
N GLY A 100 3.47 7.11 -6.84
CA GLY A 100 3.24 6.58 -8.19
C GLY A 100 1.95 5.76 -8.33
N ALA A 101 1.18 5.57 -7.25
CA ALA A 101 -0.18 5.07 -7.28
C ALA A 101 -1.18 6.22 -7.30
N ARG A 102 -2.19 6.15 -8.17
CA ARG A 102 -3.36 7.04 -8.17
C ARG A 102 -4.46 6.40 -7.34
N PHE A 103 -4.91 7.11 -6.31
CA PHE A 103 -6.07 6.73 -5.51
C PHE A 103 -7.27 7.51 -6.01
N ASP A 104 -8.37 6.81 -6.28
CA ASP A 104 -9.66 7.41 -6.63
C ASP A 104 -10.72 6.93 -5.66
N HIS A 105 -10.99 7.76 -4.65
CA HIS A 105 -11.97 7.46 -3.61
C HIS A 105 -13.41 7.59 -4.08
N THR A 106 -13.66 8.31 -5.17
CA THR A 106 -14.99 8.38 -5.80
C THR A 106 -15.41 7.02 -6.32
N HIS A 107 -14.49 6.33 -7.01
CA HIS A 107 -14.72 5.00 -7.58
C HIS A 107 -14.19 3.85 -6.72
N ARG A 108 -13.58 4.16 -5.57
CA ARG A 108 -12.89 3.20 -4.68
C ARG A 108 -11.86 2.35 -5.44
N ALA A 109 -11.11 2.99 -6.33
CA ALA A 109 -10.14 2.34 -7.20
C ALA A 109 -8.71 2.83 -6.91
N VAL A 110 -7.74 1.96 -7.17
CA VAL A 110 -6.31 2.29 -7.16
C VAL A 110 -5.73 1.89 -8.52
N SER A 111 -4.95 2.78 -9.12
CA SER A 111 -4.31 2.55 -10.42
C SER A 111 -2.90 3.12 -10.46
N LEU A 112 -2.15 2.85 -11.53
CA LEU A 112 -0.84 3.48 -11.73
C LEU A 112 -1.01 4.94 -12.14
N SER A 113 -0.20 5.83 -11.59
CA SER A 113 -0.18 7.22 -12.05
C SER A 113 0.41 7.34 -13.44
N GLU A 114 -0.02 8.34 -14.20
CA GLU A 114 0.49 8.58 -15.55
C GLU A 114 2.02 8.81 -15.55
N LYS A 115 2.54 9.48 -14.52
CA LYS A 115 3.99 9.70 -14.35
C LYS A 115 4.72 8.37 -14.15
N PHE A 116 4.16 7.45 -13.36
CA PHE A 116 4.74 6.14 -13.15
C PHE A 116 4.67 5.29 -14.42
N VAL A 117 3.53 5.29 -15.12
CA VAL A 117 3.37 4.59 -16.41
C VAL A 117 4.41 5.07 -17.42
N ARG A 118 4.58 6.39 -17.57
CA ARG A 118 5.63 6.97 -18.44
C ARG A 118 7.03 6.50 -18.04
N SER A 119 7.32 6.43 -16.73
CA SER A 119 8.60 5.93 -16.22
C SER A 119 8.85 4.44 -16.54
N VAL A 120 7.80 3.62 -16.53
CA VAL A 120 7.87 2.20 -16.92
C VAL A 120 8.01 2.05 -18.44
N CYS A 121 7.32 2.88 -19.23
CA CYS A 121 7.41 2.84 -20.70
C CYS A 121 8.75 3.36 -21.23
N ALA A 122 9.45 4.23 -20.49
CA ALA A 122 10.74 4.79 -20.88
C ALA A 122 11.93 3.83 -20.65
N VAL A 123 11.68 2.56 -20.33
CA VAL A 123 12.71 1.57 -20.06
C VAL A 123 13.48 1.20 -21.34
N PRO A 124 14.83 1.17 -21.31
CA PRO A 124 15.64 0.78 -22.46
C PRO A 124 15.43 -0.69 -22.88
N SER A 125 15.84 -1.01 -24.11
CA SER A 125 15.66 -2.36 -24.67
C SER A 125 16.36 -3.40 -23.78
N LEU A 126 15.62 -4.43 -23.37
CA LEU A 126 16.14 -5.50 -22.50
C LEU A 126 17.36 -6.21 -23.10
N ASN A 127 17.46 -6.26 -24.43
CA ASN A 127 18.55 -6.93 -25.15
C ASN A 127 19.87 -6.16 -25.09
N SER A 128 19.84 -4.88 -24.73
CA SER A 128 21.01 -4.00 -24.63
C SER A 128 21.24 -3.47 -23.21
N SER A 129 20.43 -3.88 -22.25
CA SER A 129 20.45 -3.34 -20.89
C SER A 129 21.48 -3.99 -19.98
N THR A 130 22.05 -3.19 -19.09
CA THR A 130 22.95 -3.70 -18.05
C THR A 130 22.16 -4.42 -16.95
N ILE A 131 22.85 -5.23 -16.13
CA ILE A 131 22.25 -5.93 -14.98
C ILE A 131 21.54 -4.96 -14.02
N ALA A 132 22.15 -3.80 -13.75
CA ALA A 132 21.60 -2.77 -12.86
C ALA A 132 20.34 -2.14 -13.45
N GLU A 133 20.30 -1.89 -14.76
CA GLU A 133 19.09 -1.39 -15.42
C GLU A 133 17.96 -2.41 -15.33
N MET A 134 18.25 -3.69 -15.61
CA MET A 134 17.26 -4.76 -15.47
C MET A 134 16.73 -4.88 -14.03
N GLU A 135 17.54 -4.60 -13.01
CA GLU A 135 17.10 -4.55 -11.60
C GLU A 135 16.09 -3.45 -11.33
N VAL A 136 16.37 -2.25 -11.83
CA VAL A 136 15.47 -1.10 -11.70
C VAL A 136 14.15 -1.41 -12.39
N VAL A 137 14.21 -1.99 -13.59
CA VAL A 137 13.04 -2.37 -14.39
C VAL A 137 12.20 -3.43 -13.66
N ALA A 138 12.84 -4.51 -13.20
CA ALA A 138 12.14 -5.57 -12.47
C ALA A 138 11.49 -5.04 -11.18
N SER A 139 12.17 -4.14 -10.46
CA SER A 139 11.63 -3.51 -9.25
C SER A 139 10.40 -2.64 -9.55
N ARG A 140 10.43 -1.87 -10.65
CA ARG A 140 9.27 -1.09 -11.11
C ARG A 140 8.10 -1.97 -11.50
N PHE A 141 8.34 -3.07 -12.22
CA PHE A 141 7.28 -4.02 -12.59
C PHE A 141 6.67 -4.70 -11.38
N LEU A 142 7.46 -5.05 -10.37
CA LEU A 142 6.95 -5.59 -9.10
C LEU A 142 6.04 -4.59 -8.39
N TYR A 143 6.47 -3.34 -8.26
CA TYR A 143 5.66 -2.28 -7.67
C TYR A 143 4.37 -2.03 -8.48
N ALA A 144 4.46 -2.06 -9.82
CA ALA A 144 3.30 -1.95 -10.68
C ALA A 144 2.30 -3.09 -10.43
N ALA A 145 2.80 -4.32 -10.31
CA ALA A 145 2.00 -5.50 -10.11
C ALA A 145 1.32 -5.53 -8.73
N SER A 146 1.97 -5.02 -7.68
CA SER A 146 1.32 -4.92 -6.36
C SER A 146 0.12 -3.97 -6.38
N ILE A 147 0.18 -2.87 -7.16
CA ILE A 147 -0.94 -1.95 -7.36
C ILE A 147 -2.04 -2.60 -8.21
N LEU A 148 -1.66 -3.30 -9.27
CA LEU A 148 -2.61 -3.94 -10.19
C LEU A 148 -3.20 -5.25 -9.65
N GLY A 149 -2.71 -5.77 -8.52
CA GLY A 149 -3.13 -7.06 -7.96
C GLY A 149 -2.62 -8.27 -8.74
N THR A 150 -1.56 -8.10 -9.54
CA THR A 150 -0.94 -9.17 -10.35
C THR A 150 0.15 -9.88 -9.55
N ARG A 151 0.18 -11.22 -9.60
CA ARG A 151 1.21 -12.02 -8.92
C ARG A 151 2.47 -12.14 -9.78
N LEU A 152 3.44 -11.26 -9.58
CA LEU A 152 4.79 -11.36 -10.19
C LEU A 152 5.85 -11.99 -9.27
N CYS A 153 5.51 -12.21 -7.99
CA CYS A 153 6.44 -12.62 -6.94
C CYS A 153 7.20 -13.91 -7.26
N ASP A 154 6.54 -14.90 -7.85
CA ASP A 154 7.14 -16.23 -8.11
C ASP A 154 8.36 -16.14 -9.06
N TYR A 155 8.37 -15.18 -9.99
CA TYR A 155 9.44 -15.02 -10.97
C TYR A 155 10.60 -14.15 -10.45
N TYR A 156 10.32 -13.14 -9.63
CA TYR A 156 11.35 -12.23 -9.13
C TYR A 156 12.21 -12.85 -8.03
N PHE A 157 11.62 -13.58 -7.07
CA PHE A 157 12.40 -14.25 -6.03
C PHE A 157 13.38 -15.27 -6.61
N PHE A 158 13.01 -15.92 -7.72
CA PHE A 158 13.88 -16.81 -8.47
C PHE A 158 15.09 -16.07 -9.07
N MET A 159 14.87 -14.91 -9.68
CA MET A 159 15.95 -14.09 -10.26
C MET A 159 16.86 -13.45 -9.21
N ALA A 160 16.29 -12.89 -8.13
CA ALA A 160 17.05 -12.32 -7.01
C ALA A 160 17.83 -13.40 -6.24
N GLY A 161 17.23 -14.58 -6.05
CA GLY A 161 17.87 -15.74 -5.44
C GLY A 161 19.06 -16.26 -6.25
N ARG A 162 18.94 -16.34 -7.58
CA ARG A 162 20.05 -16.70 -8.48
C ARG A 162 21.25 -15.76 -8.36
N ARG A 163 21.04 -14.46 -8.12
CA ARG A 163 22.15 -13.50 -7.96
C ARG A 163 22.87 -13.66 -6.63
N ARG A 164 22.16 -13.80 -5.51
CA ARG A 164 22.79 -14.11 -4.22
C ARG A 164 23.61 -15.39 -4.31
N LEU A 165 23.05 -16.42 -4.94
CA LEU A 165 23.74 -17.69 -5.16
C LEU A 165 24.96 -17.54 -6.09
N SER A 166 24.84 -16.75 -7.17
CA SER A 166 25.94 -16.49 -8.10
C SER A 166 27.06 -15.63 -7.51
N ALA A 167 26.75 -14.69 -6.62
CA ALA A 167 27.74 -13.88 -5.91
C ALA A 167 28.52 -14.71 -4.88
N LEU A 168 27.82 -15.62 -4.20
CA LEU A 168 28.44 -16.64 -3.33
C LEU A 168 29.36 -17.57 -4.13
N TYR A 169 28.91 -18.05 -5.29
CA TYR A 169 29.71 -18.92 -6.16
C TYR A 169 30.94 -18.22 -6.76
N ARG A 170 30.90 -16.90 -6.96
CA ARG A 170 32.04 -16.09 -7.43
C ARG A 170 33.01 -15.64 -6.32
N GLY A 171 32.79 -16.06 -5.07
CA GLY A 171 33.73 -15.82 -3.96
C GLY A 171 33.80 -14.37 -3.45
N LEU A 172 32.81 -13.53 -3.75
CA LEU A 172 32.82 -12.10 -3.41
C LEU A 172 32.38 -11.79 -1.97
N CYS A 173 31.90 -12.78 -1.22
CA CYS A 173 31.53 -12.65 0.19
C CYS A 173 32.52 -13.45 1.06
N GLY A 174 33.74 -12.96 1.21
CA GLY A 174 34.71 -13.63 2.06
C GLY A 174 36.11 -13.00 2.06
N ARG A 175 36.24 -11.76 2.55
CA ARG A 175 37.49 -11.29 3.16
C ARG A 175 37.21 -10.39 4.36
N HIS A 176 37.40 -10.97 5.53
CA HIS A 176 37.58 -10.26 6.80
C HIS A 176 39.05 -9.80 6.84
N PRO A 177 39.39 -8.52 7.10
CA PRO A 177 40.76 -8.15 7.38
C PRO A 177 41.07 -8.46 8.86
N ARG A 178 42.22 -9.08 9.10
CA ARG A 178 42.95 -9.02 10.38
C ARG A 178 43.96 -7.88 10.27
#